data_AF-A0A969VSF3-F1
#
_entry.id   AF-A0A969VSF3-F1
#
_cell.length_a   1.000
_cell.length_b   1.000
_cell.length_c   1.000
_cell.angle_alpha   90.00
_cell.angle_beta   90.00
_cell.angle_gamma   90.00
#
_symmetry.space_group_name_H-M   'P 1'
#
loop_
_entity.id
_entity.type
_entity.pdbx_description
1 polymer ?
#
loop_
_entity_poly.entity_id
_entity_poly.type
_entity_poly.pdbx_seq_one_letter_code
_entity_poly.pdbx_strand_id
1 'polypeptide(L)'
;MTSVFLFTALFVFLFMGMPIAISLGFSSMLAIFFFGKDSLASLSLKLFETSEHYTLMAIPFFILGGTLMSTGGVAKRLIRFAVACVGH
;
A
#
# COMPACT_ATOMS: atom_id res chain seq x y z
N MET A 1 -9.56 -24.34 11.88
CA MET A 1 -10.97 -24.03 11.55
C MET A 1 -11.10 -22.67 10.87
N THR A 2 -10.57 -21.60 11.47
CA THR A 2 -10.45 -20.25 10.87
C THR A 2 -9.91 -20.25 9.43
N SER A 3 -8.75 -20.88 9.19
CA SER A 3 -8.09 -20.86 7.87
C SER A 3 -8.92 -21.54 6.78
N VAL A 4 -9.59 -22.65 7.11
CA VAL A 4 -10.47 -23.37 6.16
C VAL A 4 -11.63 -22.48 5.76
N PHE A 5 -12.32 -21.87 6.73
CA PHE A 5 -13.40 -20.94 6.46
C PHE A 5 -12.96 -19.74 5.59
N LEU A 6 -11.80 -19.16 5.90
CA LEU A 6 -11.24 -18.03 5.15
C LEU A 6 -11.01 -18.40 3.68
N PHE A 7 -10.32 -19.51 3.41
CA PHE A 7 -10.06 -19.94 2.03
C PHE A 7 -11.35 -20.31 1.28
N THR A 8 -12.29 -20.98 1.92
CA THR A 8 -13.57 -21.31 1.29
C THR A 8 -14.34 -20.03 0.92
N ALA A 9 -14.44 -19.06 1.83
CA ALA A 9 -15.10 -17.78 1.56
C ALA A 9 -14.39 -16.97 0.46
N LEU A 10 -13.05 -16.97 0.46
CA LEU A 10 -12.24 -16.32 -0.57
C LEU A 10 -12.57 -16.87 -1.97
N PHE A 11 -12.56 -18.19 -2.13
CA PHE A 11 -12.84 -18.81 -3.42
C PHE A 11 -14.28 -18.56 -3.87
N VAL A 12 -15.26 -18.57 -2.97
CA VAL A 12 -16.65 -18.21 -3.29
C VAL A 12 -16.73 -16.79 -3.85
N PHE A 13 -16.09 -15.80 -3.21
CA PHE A 13 -16.07 -14.42 -3.71
C PHE A 13 -15.30 -14.25 -5.02
N LEU A 14 -14.23 -15.01 -5.20
CA LEU A 14 -13.47 -15.02 -6.46
C LEU A 14 -14.31 -15.59 -7.62
N PHE A 15 -15.05 -16.68 -7.39
CA PHE A 15 -15.96 -17.25 -8.40
C PHE A 15 -17.17 -16.36 -8.69
N MET A 16 -17.59 -15.51 -7.76
CA MET A 16 -18.57 -14.44 -8.00
C MET A 16 -18.03 -13.29 -8.86
N GLY A 17 -16.74 -13.31 -9.22
CA GLY A 17 -16.13 -12.29 -10.08
C GLY A 17 -15.74 -11.00 -9.36
N MET A 18 -15.67 -10.99 -8.03
CA MET A 18 -15.19 -9.82 -7.29
C MET A 18 -13.67 -9.62 -7.48
N PRO A 19 -13.20 -8.34 -7.52
CA PRO A 19 -11.77 -8.04 -7.51
C PRO A 19 -11.06 -8.71 -6.32
N ILE A 20 -9.88 -9.28 -6.57
CA ILE A 20 -9.12 -10.09 -5.60
C ILE A 20 -8.94 -9.38 -4.25
N ALA A 21 -8.64 -8.07 -4.28
CA ALA A 21 -8.46 -7.27 -3.08
C ALA A 21 -9.72 -7.24 -2.19
N ILE A 22 -10.91 -7.14 -2.81
CA ILE A 22 -12.18 -7.09 -2.08
C ILE A 22 -12.52 -8.49 -1.55
N SER A 23 -12.33 -9.53 -2.35
CA SER A 23 -12.53 -10.93 -1.94
C SER A 23 -11.66 -11.32 -0.74
N LEU A 24 -10.39 -10.90 -0.74
CA LEU A 24 -9.45 -11.15 0.35
C LEU A 24 -9.84 -10.36 1.62
N GLY A 25 -10.21 -9.09 1.46
CA GLY A 25 -10.67 -8.24 2.58
C GLY A 25 -11.93 -8.79 3.25
N PHE A 26 -12.95 -9.14 2.47
CA PHE A 26 -14.22 -9.65 2.99
C PHE A 26 -14.10 -11.04 3.62
N SER A 27 -13.34 -11.97 3.01
CA SER A 27 -13.12 -13.30 3.58
C SER A 27 -12.36 -13.23 4.91
N SER A 28 -11.36 -12.35 5.01
CA SER A 28 -10.63 -12.07 6.25
C SER A 28 -11.53 -11.45 7.33
N MET A 29 -12.36 -10.47 6.97
CA MET A 29 -13.36 -9.86 7.87
C MET A 29 -14.33 -10.89 8.44
N LEU A 30 -14.91 -11.75 7.59
CA LEU A 30 -15.84 -12.79 8.02
C LEU A 30 -15.14 -13.83 8.90
N ALA A 31 -13.89 -14.21 8.58
CA ALA A 31 -13.14 -15.17 9.38
C ALA A 31 -12.89 -14.63 10.81
N ILE A 32 -12.58 -13.34 10.96
CA ILE A 32 -12.43 -12.69 12.27
C ILE A 32 -13.78 -12.57 12.98
N PHE A 33 -14.86 -12.24 12.27
CA PHE A 33 -16.19 -12.11 12.88
C PHE A 33 -16.71 -13.43 13.48
N PHE A 34 -16.54 -14.54 12.78
CA PHE A 34 -17.07 -15.84 13.21
C PHE A 34 -16.13 -16.65 14.11
N PHE A 35 -14.81 -16.47 13.96
CA PHE A 35 -13.82 -17.31 14.63
C PHE A 35 -12.71 -16.54 15.34
N GLY A 36 -12.73 -15.21 15.29
CA GLY A 36 -11.77 -14.35 15.98
C GLY A 36 -12.00 -14.39 17.49
N LYS A 37 -10.92 -14.62 18.24
CA LYS A 37 -10.84 -14.31 19.67
C LYS A 37 -10.58 -12.82 19.91
N ASP A 38 -10.04 -12.16 18.89
CA ASP A 38 -9.76 -10.73 18.86
C ASP A 38 -10.99 -9.96 18.34
N SER A 39 -11.29 -8.82 18.97
CA SER A 39 -12.39 -7.94 18.56
C SER A 39 -12.17 -7.39 17.15
N LEU A 40 -13.26 -7.04 16.44
CA LEU A 40 -13.22 -6.30 15.18
C LEU A 40 -12.34 -5.04 15.27
N ALA A 41 -12.19 -4.46 16.47
CA ALA A 41 -11.27 -3.37 16.75
C ALA A 41 -9.80 -3.67 16.38
N SER A 42 -9.36 -4.92 16.50
CA SER A 42 -7.99 -5.34 16.15
C SER A 42 -7.76 -5.37 14.63
N LEU A 43 -8.82 -5.62 13.85
CA LEU A 43 -8.77 -5.52 12.39
C LEU A 43 -8.63 -4.06 11.94
N SER A 44 -9.40 -3.14 12.54
CA SER A 44 -9.24 -1.71 12.26
C SER A 44 -7.84 -1.21 12.63
N LEU A 45 -7.24 -1.74 13.71
CA LEU A 45 -5.88 -1.40 14.10
C LEU A 45 -4.85 -1.87 13.05
N LYS A 46 -4.94 -3.13 12.59
CA LYS A 46 -4.04 -3.68 11.55
C LYS A 46 -4.17 -2.99 10.18
N LEU A 47 -5.37 -2.57 9.80
CA LEU A 47 -5.59 -1.76 8.59
C LEU A 47 -4.93 -0.38 8.72
N PHE A 48 -4.96 0.21 9.92
CA PHE A 48 -4.26 1.46 10.19
C PHE A 48 -2.73 1.29 10.22
N GLU A 49 -2.21 0.22 10.83
CA GLU A 49 -0.77 -0.09 10.82
C GLU A 49 -0.20 -0.25 9.40
N THR A 50 -1.02 -0.74 8.46
CA THR A 50 -0.62 -0.82 7.04
C THR A 50 -0.54 0.57 6.39
N SER A 51 -1.35 1.52 6.84
CA SER A 51 -1.31 2.91 6.35
C SER A 51 -0.10 3.69 6.89
N GLU A 52 0.42 3.30 8.06
CA GLU A 52 1.63 3.84 8.69
C GLU A 52 2.94 3.31 8.04
N HIS A 53 2.87 2.62 6.89
CA HIS A 53 4.07 2.16 6.20
C HIS A 53 4.93 3.36 5.74
N TYR A 54 6.01 3.60 6.48
CA TYR A 54 7.02 4.63 6.18
C TYR A 54 7.55 4.55 4.74
N THR A 55 7.61 3.34 4.19
CA THR A 55 7.99 3.10 2.79
C THR A 55 6.99 3.69 1.80
N LEU A 56 5.69 3.64 2.08
CA LEU A 56 4.67 4.23 1.21
C LEU A 56 4.68 5.76 1.30
N MET A 57 5.05 6.33 2.45
CA MET A 57 5.29 7.78 2.60
C MET A 57 6.44 8.28 1.73
N ALA A 58 7.38 7.41 1.34
CA ALA A 58 8.45 7.80 0.42
C ALA A 58 7.89 8.30 -0.93
N ILE A 59 6.76 7.75 -1.41
CA ILE A 59 6.14 8.13 -2.70
C ILE A 59 5.72 9.61 -2.74
N PRO A 60 4.86 10.12 -1.82
CA PRO A 60 4.47 11.52 -1.83
C PRO A 60 5.66 12.44 -1.56
N PHE A 61 6.62 12.07 -0.71
CA PHE A 61 7.83 12.86 -0.49
C PHE A 61 8.73 12.92 -1.74
N PHE A 62 8.80 11.84 -2.53
CA PHE A 62 9.55 11.84 -3.79
C PHE A 62 8.89 12.74 -4.83
N ILE A 63 7.56 12.72 -4.91
CA ILE A 63 6.79 13.61 -5.80
C ILE A 63 6.98 15.07 -5.37
N LEU A 64 6.91 15.36 -4.07
CA LEU A 64 7.14 16.69 -3.52
C LEU A 64 8.57 17.18 -3.78
N GLY A 65 9.58 16.34 -3.51
CA GLY A 65 10.98 16.66 -3.79
C GLY A 65 11.23 16.91 -5.28
N GLY A 66 10.68 16.05 -6.14
CA GLY A 66 10.79 16.19 -7.59
C GLY A 66 10.15 17.47 -8.12
N THR A 67 8.95 17.83 -7.63
CA THR A 67 8.29 19.09 -8.00
C THR A 67 9.08 20.30 -7.51
N LEU A 68 9.56 20.32 -6.27
CA LEU A 68 10.44 21.40 -5.77
C LEU A 68 11.72 21.53 -6.59
N MET A 69 12.35 20.42 -6.99
CA MET A 69 13.55 20.43 -7.83
C MET A 69 13.29 20.95 -9.25
N SER A 70 12.13 20.64 -9.81
CA SER A 70 11.69 21.11 -11.12
C SER A 70 11.39 22.61 -11.09
N THR A 71 10.51 23.05 -10.20
CA THR A 71 10.06 24.45 -10.11
C THR A 71 11.18 25.37 -9.62
N GLY A 72 12.03 24.89 -8.70
CA GLY A 72 13.19 25.63 -8.19
C GLY A 72 14.40 25.65 -9.13
N GLY A 73 14.33 24.97 -10.28
CA GLY A 73 15.43 24.90 -11.25
C GLY A 73 16.67 24.15 -10.75
N VAL A 74 16.60 23.52 -9.59
CA VAL A 74 17.70 22.75 -8.97
C VAL A 74 18.07 21.58 -9.89
N ALA A 75 17.07 20.89 -10.46
CA ALA A 75 17.32 19.81 -11.41
C ALA A 75 18.18 20.28 -12.60
N LYS A 76 17.86 21.45 -13.18
CA LYS A 76 18.62 22.03 -14.31
C LYS A 76 20.02 22.46 -13.90
N ARG A 77 20.23 22.95 -12.67
CA ARG A 77 21.56 23.30 -12.14
C ARG A 77 22.40 22.04 -11.92
N LEU A 78 21.81 20.98 -11.38
CA LEU A 78 22.47 19.69 -11.16
C LEU A 78 22.95 19.07 -12.48
N ILE A 79 22.09 19.05 -13.50
CA ILE A 79 22.43 18.56 -14.84
C ILE A 79 23.59 19.36 -15.42
N ARG A 80 23.54 20.70 -15.33
CA ARG A 80 24.61 21.56 -15.86
C ARG A 80 25.94 21.32 -15.15
N PHE A 81 25.91 21.09 -13.84
CA PHE A 81 27.09 20.73 -13.07
C PHE A 81 27.66 19.38 -13.50
N ALA A 82 26.82 18.35 -13.63
CA ALA A 82 27.25 17.03 -14.09
C ALA A 82 27.88 17.08 -15.49
N VAL A 83 27.27 17.81 -16.43
CA VAL A 83 27.82 18.04 -17.78
C VAL A 83 29.19 18.76 -17.72
N ALA A 84 29.33 19.76 -16.84
CA ALA A 84 30.61 20.46 -16.67
C ALA A 84 31.71 19.56 -16.08
N CYS A 85 31.37 18.56 -15.26
CA CYS A 85 32.33 17.63 -14.67
C CYS A 85 32.81 16.55 -15.65
N VAL A 86 31.95 16.06 -16.53
CA VAL A 86 32.30 14.99 -17.48
C VAL A 86 33.00 15.56 -18.73
N GLY A 87 32.83 16.86 -18.99
CA GLY A 87 33.24 17.47 -20.25
C GLY A 87 32.29 17.05 -21.38
N HIS A 88 32.08 17.92 -22.36
CA HIS A 88 31.39 17.52 -23.58
C HIS A 88 32.30 16.61 -24.41
#